data_AF-A0A2N6AS16-F1
#
_entry.id   AF-A0A2N6AS16-F1
#
_cell.length_a   1.000
_cell.length_b   1.000
_cell.length_c   1.000
_cell.angle_alpha   90.00
_cell.angle_beta   90.00
_cell.angle_gamma   90.00
#
_symmetry.space_group_name_H-M   'P 1'
#
loop_
_entity.id
_entity.type
_entity.pdbx_description
1 polymer ?
#
loop_
_entity_poly.entity_id
_entity_poly.type
_entity_poly.pdbx_seq_one_letter_code
_entity_poly.pdbx_strand_id
1 'polypeptide(L)'
;MKHILLSGLLIATFVFTACESQDSVNDPVSSGTDNSVLLKAINDFDLSTDQIAVIDEMYWLDEDLSSLLDPMQLNSLNTIMDNLSPNAATAGDPRGRGFDMGGLMYLRLILKANPEMTDAEKEILINLIKTSHENRLALIEQYKDDPETLREMLKAEHEALLLALKGALTPEQLQNLEDLIAEIEAKREERRQKWTEMRIEFTINMWTRILGLDETQAEALRQLLIAHYAAVKAAIEENEGDREALKLALEQLRQQLDEDIQLVLTDEQKELWEKMKTAKREWRRGGHGGGGIGTRR
;
A
#
# COMPACT_ATOMS: atom_id res chain seq x y z
N MET A 1 -48.08 -35.53 -36.41
CA MET A 1 -47.43 -35.42 -37.74
C MET A 1 -45.94 -35.26 -37.48
N LYS A 2 -45.14 -36.34 -37.54
CA LYS A 2 -44.43 -36.88 -38.74
C LYS A 2 -43.43 -35.86 -39.30
N HIS A 3 -42.17 -35.89 -38.85
CA HIS A 3 -40.96 -36.49 -39.48
C HIS A 3 -40.01 -35.33 -39.85
N ILE A 4 -38.67 -35.36 -39.71
CA ILE A 4 -37.61 -36.11 -40.42
C ILE A 4 -36.31 -35.75 -39.64
N LEU A 5 -35.50 -36.67 -39.04
CA LEU A 5 -34.34 -37.42 -39.61
C LEU A 5 -33.27 -36.48 -40.25
N LEU A 6 -31.95 -36.66 -40.28
CA LEU A 6 -31.04 -37.77 -40.03
C LEU A 6 -29.61 -37.16 -39.94
N SER A 7 -28.83 -37.65 -38.98
CA SER A 7 -27.40 -38.00 -38.99
C SER A 7 -26.43 -37.43 -40.04
N GLY A 8 -25.28 -36.95 -39.54
CA GLY A 8 -23.99 -36.95 -40.23
C GLY A 8 -22.86 -37.19 -39.24
N LEU A 9 -22.27 -38.38 -39.29
CA LEU A 9 -21.20 -38.89 -38.42
C LEU A 9 -19.93 -39.08 -39.28
N LEU A 10 -18.78 -38.56 -38.83
CA LEU A 10 -17.43 -38.99 -39.25
C LEU A 10 -16.39 -38.30 -38.34
N ILE A 11 -15.85 -38.98 -37.31
CA ILE A 11 -14.67 -39.87 -37.29
C ILE A 11 -13.33 -39.14 -37.53
N ALA A 12 -12.64 -38.98 -36.39
CA ALA A 12 -11.21 -39.13 -36.12
C ALA A 12 -10.16 -38.39 -36.98
N THR A 13 -9.39 -37.53 -36.31
CA THR A 13 -7.93 -37.66 -36.25
C THR A 13 -7.43 -37.04 -34.94
N PHE A 14 -7.09 -37.91 -33.99
CA PHE A 14 -6.22 -37.56 -32.88
C PHE A 14 -4.82 -37.31 -33.44
N VAL A 15 -4.40 -36.06 -33.47
CA VAL A 15 -2.96 -35.71 -33.50
C VAL A 15 -2.61 -35.31 -32.09
N PHE A 16 -1.73 -36.09 -31.48
CA PHE A 16 -0.99 -35.72 -30.27
C PHE A 16 -0.22 -34.43 -30.56
N THR A 17 -0.76 -33.29 -30.14
CA THR A 17 0.10 -32.16 -29.75
C THR A 17 0.38 -32.34 -28.28
N ALA A 18 1.65 -32.57 -27.97
CA ALA A 18 2.17 -32.55 -26.62
C ALA A 18 1.60 -31.33 -25.88
N CYS A 19 0.80 -31.58 -24.84
CA CYS A 19 0.80 -30.68 -23.70
C CYS A 19 2.22 -30.77 -23.15
N GLU A 20 3.04 -29.79 -23.50
CA GLU A 20 4.22 -29.47 -22.71
C GLU A 20 3.66 -29.07 -21.34
N SER A 21 3.62 -30.04 -20.42
CA SER A 21 3.43 -29.76 -19.02
C SER A 21 4.56 -28.83 -18.64
N GLN A 22 4.21 -27.58 -18.36
CA GLN A 22 5.11 -26.60 -17.78
C GLN A 22 5.37 -27.08 -16.35
N ASP A 23 6.25 -28.07 -16.21
CA ASP A 23 6.62 -28.71 -14.94
C ASP A 23 7.42 -27.76 -14.02
N SER A 24 7.68 -26.52 -14.47
CA SER A 24 8.46 -25.52 -13.73
C SER A 24 7.64 -24.63 -12.78
N VAL A 25 6.34 -24.84 -12.60
CA VAL A 25 5.53 -24.01 -11.67
C VAL A 25 5.84 -24.32 -10.19
N ASN A 26 6.52 -25.44 -9.91
CA ASN A 26 6.86 -25.86 -8.53
C ASN A 26 8.35 -26.22 -8.36
N ASP A 27 9.22 -25.90 -9.32
CA ASP A 27 10.65 -26.05 -9.06
C ASP A 27 11.06 -25.04 -7.97
N PRO A 28 11.74 -25.47 -6.90
CA PRO A 28 12.29 -24.54 -5.93
C PRO A 28 13.25 -23.63 -6.69
N VAL A 29 12.95 -22.33 -6.68
CA VAL A 29 13.77 -21.30 -7.33
C VAL A 29 15.19 -21.44 -6.80
N SER A 30 16.06 -22.04 -7.61
CA SER A 30 17.48 -22.15 -7.28
C SER A 30 18.01 -20.73 -7.10
N SER A 31 18.83 -20.51 -6.08
CA SER A 31 19.33 -19.21 -5.60
C SER A 31 20.29 -18.48 -6.56
N GLY A 32 19.97 -18.45 -7.85
CA GLY A 32 20.58 -17.61 -8.88
C GLY A 32 19.47 -16.81 -9.55
N THR A 33 19.22 -15.61 -9.04
CA THR A 33 18.17 -14.69 -9.51
C THR A 33 18.43 -14.29 -10.96
N ASP A 34 17.67 -14.81 -11.90
CA ASP A 34 17.75 -14.38 -13.30
C ASP A 34 17.14 -12.97 -13.43
N ASN A 35 17.98 -11.99 -13.80
CA ASN A 35 17.56 -10.62 -14.03
C ASN A 35 16.43 -10.54 -15.08
N SER A 36 16.34 -11.50 -16.00
CA SER A 36 15.28 -11.57 -16.99
C SER A 36 13.90 -11.86 -16.37
N VAL A 37 13.85 -12.73 -15.35
CA VAL A 37 12.61 -13.06 -14.62
C VAL A 37 12.15 -11.88 -13.79
N LEU A 38 13.09 -11.22 -13.10
CA LEU A 38 12.79 -10.04 -12.29
C LEU A 38 12.34 -8.86 -13.16
N LEU A 39 13.02 -8.61 -14.28
CA LEU A 39 12.63 -7.57 -15.24
C LEU A 39 11.24 -7.83 -15.81
N LYS A 40 10.94 -9.08 -16.17
CA LYS A 40 9.60 -9.47 -16.63
C LYS A 40 8.56 -9.20 -15.55
N ALA A 41 8.79 -9.63 -14.32
CA ALA A 41 7.85 -9.39 -13.21
C ALA A 41 7.65 -7.89 -12.96
N ILE A 42 8.69 -7.06 -13.06
CA ILE A 42 8.58 -5.60 -12.91
C ILE A 42 7.78 -4.96 -14.05
N ASN A 43 7.92 -5.48 -15.27
CA ASN A 43 7.13 -5.02 -16.42
C ASN A 43 5.65 -5.44 -16.29
N ASP A 44 5.41 -6.68 -15.85
CA ASP A 44 4.07 -7.23 -15.63
C ASP A 44 3.38 -6.61 -14.39
N PHE A 45 4.17 -6.04 -13.46
CA PHE A 45 3.69 -5.18 -12.38
C PHE A 45 3.33 -3.76 -12.89
N ASP A 46 2.59 -3.69 -13.99
CA ASP A 46 2.14 -2.43 -14.59
C ASP A 46 0.97 -1.83 -13.82
N LEU A 47 1.30 -1.00 -12.84
CA LEU A 47 0.31 -0.24 -12.10
C LEU A 47 -0.16 0.98 -12.89
N SER A 48 -1.47 1.20 -12.87
CA SER A 48 -2.06 2.47 -13.29
C SER A 48 -1.60 3.60 -12.36
N THR A 49 -1.65 4.84 -12.83
CA THR A 49 -1.40 6.04 -12.00
C THR A 49 -2.29 6.02 -10.75
N ASP A 50 -3.49 5.44 -10.88
CA ASP A 50 -4.41 5.31 -9.76
C ASP A 50 -4.01 4.27 -8.74
N GLN A 51 -3.44 3.15 -9.17
CA GLN A 51 -2.93 2.14 -8.25
C GLN A 51 -1.67 2.64 -7.54
N ILE A 52 -0.72 3.26 -8.26
CA ILE A 52 0.51 3.81 -7.68
C ILE A 52 0.21 4.87 -6.60
N ALA A 53 -0.86 5.64 -6.79
CA ALA A 53 -1.25 6.66 -5.84
C ALA A 53 -1.62 6.09 -4.45
N VAL A 54 -2.11 4.85 -4.39
CA VAL A 54 -2.76 4.28 -3.18
C VAL A 54 -2.00 3.09 -2.60
N ILE A 55 -1.29 2.34 -3.45
CA ILE A 55 -0.65 1.07 -3.05
C ILE A 55 0.35 1.22 -1.90
N ASP A 56 1.09 2.31 -1.84
CA ASP A 56 2.08 2.58 -0.79
C ASP A 56 1.41 2.80 0.57
N GLU A 57 0.30 3.56 0.59
CA GLU A 57 -0.51 3.78 1.79
C GLU A 57 -1.17 2.46 2.24
N MET A 58 -1.76 1.70 1.32
CA MET A 58 -2.37 0.40 1.64
C MET A 58 -1.36 -0.61 2.16
N TYR A 59 -0.17 -0.67 1.55
CA TYR A 59 0.91 -1.56 2.00
C TYR A 59 1.37 -1.19 3.41
N TRP A 60 1.54 0.10 3.70
CA TRP A 60 1.93 0.56 5.02
C TRP A 60 0.86 0.31 6.09
N LEU A 61 -0.42 0.42 5.72
CA LEU A 61 -1.56 0.19 6.60
C LEU A 61 -1.97 -1.29 6.77
N ASP A 62 -1.24 -2.24 6.18
CA ASP A 62 -1.60 -3.67 6.11
C ASP A 62 -2.99 -3.93 5.50
N GLU A 63 -3.40 -3.11 4.55
CA GLU A 63 -4.64 -3.34 3.83
C GLU A 63 -4.46 -4.42 2.76
N ASP A 64 -5.55 -5.14 2.46
CA ASP A 64 -5.56 -6.21 1.47
C ASP A 64 -5.36 -5.64 0.05
N LEU A 65 -4.14 -5.77 -0.48
CA LEU A 65 -3.77 -5.32 -1.82
C LEU A 65 -4.51 -6.05 -2.94
N SER A 66 -5.12 -7.22 -2.70
CA SER A 66 -5.90 -7.94 -3.72
C SER A 66 -7.17 -7.20 -4.14
N SER A 67 -7.62 -6.23 -3.34
CA SER A 67 -8.70 -5.31 -3.70
C SER A 67 -8.26 -4.22 -4.68
N LEU A 68 -6.94 -3.95 -4.75
CA LEU A 68 -6.33 -2.93 -5.60
C LEU A 68 -5.67 -3.52 -6.86
N LEU A 69 -5.05 -4.69 -6.72
CA LEU A 69 -4.25 -5.35 -7.75
C LEU A 69 -5.04 -6.47 -8.44
N ASP A 70 -4.93 -6.56 -9.75
CA ASP A 70 -5.41 -7.75 -10.44
C ASP A 70 -4.53 -8.98 -10.13
N PRO A 71 -5.00 -10.21 -10.41
CA PRO A 71 -4.25 -11.42 -10.09
C PRO A 71 -2.86 -11.51 -10.74
N MET A 72 -2.66 -10.92 -11.93
CA MET A 72 -1.38 -10.91 -12.62
C MET A 72 -0.41 -9.92 -11.96
N GLN A 73 -0.88 -8.73 -11.60
CA GLN A 73 -0.12 -7.74 -10.85
C GLN A 73 0.28 -8.28 -9.47
N LEU A 74 -0.64 -8.92 -8.76
CA LEU A 74 -0.37 -9.53 -7.46
C LEU A 74 0.67 -10.66 -7.56
N ASN A 75 0.55 -11.53 -8.57
CA ASN A 75 1.54 -12.58 -8.84
C ASN A 75 2.91 -11.99 -9.18
N SER A 76 2.95 -10.89 -9.93
CA SER A 76 4.18 -10.19 -10.28
C SER A 76 4.85 -9.57 -9.05
N LEU A 77 4.07 -8.95 -8.16
CA LEU A 77 4.55 -8.43 -6.88
C LEU A 77 5.15 -9.54 -6.01
N ASN A 78 4.45 -10.67 -5.89
CA ASN A 78 4.96 -11.83 -5.15
C ASN A 78 6.26 -12.36 -5.78
N THR A 79 6.30 -12.46 -7.12
CA THR A 79 7.51 -12.88 -7.84
C THR A 79 8.68 -11.94 -7.56
N ILE A 80 8.45 -10.62 -7.55
CA ILE A 80 9.48 -9.62 -7.21
C ILE A 80 9.96 -9.83 -5.77
N MET A 81 9.03 -9.96 -4.82
CA MET A 81 9.35 -10.15 -3.40
C MET A 81 10.11 -11.46 -3.16
N ASP A 82 9.69 -12.56 -3.77
CA ASP A 82 10.31 -13.87 -3.63
C ASP A 82 11.71 -13.91 -4.26
N ASN A 83 11.91 -13.22 -5.38
CA ASN A 83 13.22 -13.15 -6.05
C ASN A 83 14.21 -12.22 -5.35
N LEU A 84 13.71 -11.16 -4.71
CA LEU A 84 14.55 -10.29 -3.90
C LEU A 84 14.80 -10.92 -2.52
N SER A 85 13.80 -11.58 -1.94
CA SER A 85 13.82 -12.13 -0.59
C SER A 85 13.31 -13.57 -0.56
N PRO A 86 14.12 -14.57 -0.99
CA PRO A 86 13.70 -15.97 -1.07
C PRO A 86 13.36 -16.61 0.30
N ASN A 87 13.69 -15.93 1.41
CA ASN A 87 13.36 -16.35 2.78
C ASN A 87 12.19 -15.56 3.41
N ALA A 88 11.51 -14.67 2.67
CA ALA A 88 10.37 -13.91 3.17
C ALA A 88 9.19 -14.82 3.58
N ALA A 89 9.07 -16.01 2.99
CA ALA A 89 7.97 -16.94 3.22
C ALA A 89 8.09 -17.80 4.50
N THR A 90 9.22 -17.77 5.23
CA THR A 90 9.37 -18.60 6.44
C THR A 90 8.78 -17.95 7.70
N ALA A 91 7.54 -18.35 8.01
CA ALA A 91 6.82 -18.35 9.29
C ALA A 91 7.27 -17.35 10.38
N GLY A 92 6.54 -16.24 10.51
CA GLY A 92 6.45 -15.50 11.78
C GLY A 92 6.15 -14.00 11.64
N ASP A 93 6.46 -13.40 10.50
CA ASP A 93 6.14 -12.02 10.19
C ASP A 93 5.72 -11.95 8.71
N PRO A 94 4.44 -11.68 8.38
CA PRO A 94 3.96 -11.65 7.00
C PRO A 94 4.57 -10.52 6.16
N ARG A 95 5.41 -9.67 6.75
CA ARG A 95 6.15 -8.62 6.05
C ARG A 95 7.58 -9.10 5.78
N GLY A 96 7.92 -9.22 4.50
CA GLY A 96 9.27 -9.50 4.04
C GLY A 96 10.28 -8.52 4.66
N ARG A 97 11.00 -9.01 5.69
CA ARG A 97 12.09 -8.26 6.33
C ARG A 97 13.06 -7.77 5.25
N GLY A 98 13.13 -6.46 5.08
CA GLY A 98 14.09 -5.81 4.18
C GLY A 98 13.58 -5.47 2.80
N PHE A 99 12.35 -5.85 2.42
CA PHE A 99 11.78 -5.39 1.16
C PHE A 99 11.47 -3.89 1.24
N ASP A 100 11.89 -3.14 0.22
CA ASP A 100 11.67 -1.69 0.11
C ASP A 100 10.59 -1.41 -0.92
N MET A 101 9.33 -1.40 -0.48
CA MET A 101 8.21 -1.09 -1.36
C MET A 101 8.33 0.31 -1.96
N GLY A 102 8.84 1.29 -1.20
CA GLY A 102 9.07 2.64 -1.70
C GLY A 102 10.08 2.66 -2.84
N GLY A 103 11.18 1.93 -2.69
CA GLY A 103 12.19 1.75 -3.74
C GLY A 103 11.63 1.07 -5.00
N LEU A 104 10.83 0.00 -4.84
CA LEU A 104 10.15 -0.64 -5.98
C LEU A 104 9.18 0.32 -6.67
N MET A 105 8.42 1.11 -5.90
CA MET A 105 7.49 2.08 -6.46
C MET A 105 8.19 3.19 -7.21
N TYR A 106 9.33 3.64 -6.70
CA TYR A 106 10.16 4.59 -7.40
C TYR A 106 10.69 4.02 -8.73
N LEU A 107 11.16 2.77 -8.75
CA LEU A 107 11.53 2.08 -9.98
C LEU A 107 10.36 2.02 -10.97
N ARG A 108 9.15 1.67 -10.50
CA ARG A 108 7.98 1.60 -11.39
C ARG A 108 7.64 2.96 -12.00
N LEU A 109 7.76 4.04 -11.22
CA LEU A 109 7.58 5.40 -11.71
C LEU A 109 8.59 5.74 -12.80
N ILE A 110 9.87 5.39 -12.59
CA ILE A 110 10.94 5.58 -13.57
C ILE A 110 10.58 4.90 -14.90
N LEU A 111 10.18 3.63 -14.85
CA LEU A 111 9.84 2.86 -16.06
C LEU A 111 8.57 3.38 -16.74
N LYS A 112 7.58 3.84 -15.96
CA LYS A 112 6.34 4.41 -16.49
C LYS A 112 6.57 5.75 -17.17
N ALA A 113 7.41 6.60 -16.57
CA ALA A 113 7.79 7.89 -17.13
C ALA A 113 8.66 7.76 -18.39
N ASN A 114 9.39 6.65 -18.52
CA ASN A 114 10.38 6.43 -19.57
C ASN A 114 10.15 5.09 -20.29
N PRO A 115 9.06 4.94 -21.06
CA PRO A 115 8.70 3.67 -21.69
C PRO A 115 9.74 3.17 -22.71
N GLU A 116 10.49 4.09 -23.32
CA GLU A 116 11.51 3.80 -24.34
C GLU A 116 12.87 3.39 -23.75
N MET A 117 12.96 3.22 -22.43
CA MET A 117 14.21 2.81 -21.77
C MET A 117 14.69 1.45 -22.29
N THR A 118 15.99 1.36 -22.55
CA THR A 118 16.63 0.14 -23.05
C THR A 118 16.73 -0.92 -21.96
N ASP A 119 16.83 -2.20 -22.34
CA ASP A 119 16.96 -3.29 -21.37
C ASP A 119 18.25 -3.18 -20.54
N ALA A 120 19.32 -2.62 -21.11
CA ALA A 120 20.57 -2.37 -20.40
C ALA A 120 20.40 -1.31 -19.30
N GLU A 121 19.67 -0.22 -19.57
CA GLU A 121 19.34 0.79 -18.55
C GLU A 121 18.44 0.21 -17.47
N LYS A 122 17.42 -0.58 -17.85
CA LYS A 122 16.53 -1.25 -16.88
C LYS A 122 17.30 -2.20 -15.98
N GLU A 123 18.27 -2.94 -16.52
CA GLU A 123 19.12 -3.85 -15.76
C GLU A 123 19.99 -3.11 -14.74
N ILE A 124 20.52 -1.93 -15.08
CA ILE A 124 21.25 -1.08 -14.12
C ILE A 124 20.35 -0.74 -12.92
N LEU A 125 19.12 -0.28 -13.17
CA LEU A 125 18.18 0.07 -12.11
C LEU A 125 17.78 -1.13 -11.24
N ILE A 126 17.57 -2.29 -11.86
CA ILE A 126 17.27 -3.54 -11.14
C ILE A 126 18.43 -3.94 -10.23
N ASN A 127 19.67 -3.82 -10.71
CA ASN A 127 20.85 -4.14 -9.90
C ASN A 127 21.00 -3.18 -8.70
N LEU A 128 20.59 -1.92 -8.83
CA LEU A 128 20.52 -0.99 -7.70
C LEU A 128 19.51 -1.45 -6.64
N ILE A 129 18.31 -1.89 -7.04
CA ILE A 129 17.30 -2.45 -6.13
C ILE A 129 17.84 -3.71 -5.41
N LYS A 130 18.48 -4.63 -6.16
CA LYS A 130 19.07 -5.85 -5.58
C LYS A 130 20.15 -5.51 -4.54
N THR A 131 21.07 -4.61 -4.90
CA THR A 131 22.15 -4.16 -4.01
C THR A 131 21.57 -3.53 -2.74
N SER A 132 20.58 -2.66 -2.87
CA SER A 132 19.94 -2.04 -1.71
C SER A 132 19.21 -3.07 -0.83
N HIS A 133 18.54 -4.06 -1.45
CA HIS A 133 17.93 -5.13 -0.68
C HIS A 133 18.95 -5.93 0.14
N GLU A 134 20.09 -6.29 -0.46
CA GLU A 134 21.20 -6.97 0.25
C GLU A 134 21.71 -6.13 1.42
N ASN A 135 21.92 -4.83 1.21
CA ASN A 135 22.30 -3.89 2.28
C ASN A 135 21.27 -3.87 3.41
N ARG A 136 19.98 -3.79 3.08
CA ARG A 136 18.88 -3.78 4.06
C ARG A 136 18.82 -5.07 4.87
N LEU A 137 19.02 -6.23 4.25
CA LEU A 137 19.12 -7.49 4.97
C LEU A 137 20.30 -7.51 5.95
N ALA A 138 21.46 -6.99 5.54
CA ALA A 138 22.62 -6.87 6.41
C ALA A 138 22.35 -5.92 7.59
N LEU A 139 21.70 -4.77 7.35
CA LEU A 139 21.29 -3.82 8.39
C LEU A 139 20.31 -4.47 9.38
N ILE A 140 19.31 -5.20 8.88
CA ILE A 140 18.32 -5.89 9.73
C ILE A 140 19.01 -6.90 10.64
N GLU A 141 19.94 -7.70 10.13
CA GLU A 141 20.66 -8.66 10.96
C GLU A 141 21.57 -7.95 11.98
N GLN A 142 22.25 -6.87 11.55
CA GLN A 142 23.16 -6.10 12.40
C GLN A 142 22.44 -5.39 13.56
N TYR A 143 21.27 -4.82 13.31
CA TYR A 143 20.53 -3.97 14.26
C TYR A 143 19.21 -4.59 14.73
N LYS A 144 19.05 -5.92 14.65
CA LYS A 144 17.80 -6.62 15.06
C LYS A 144 17.38 -6.36 16.51
N ASP A 145 18.35 -6.10 17.39
CA ASP A 145 18.14 -5.84 18.82
C ASP A 145 18.04 -4.33 19.15
N ASP A 146 18.19 -3.45 18.15
CA ASP A 146 18.06 -1.99 18.27
C ASP A 146 17.10 -1.44 17.20
N PRO A 147 15.78 -1.47 17.46
CA PRO A 147 14.78 -1.07 16.48
C PRO A 147 14.80 0.41 16.10
N GLU A 148 15.36 1.29 16.94
CA GLU A 148 15.43 2.73 16.64
C GLU A 148 16.55 2.98 15.64
N THR A 149 17.76 2.51 15.95
CA THR A 149 18.90 2.60 15.03
C THR A 149 18.62 1.87 13.72
N LEU A 150 18.01 0.67 13.77
CA LEU A 150 17.64 -0.06 12.55
C LEU A 150 16.76 0.77 11.61
N ARG A 151 15.76 1.48 12.15
CA ARG A 151 14.88 2.34 11.33
C ARG A 151 15.64 3.48 10.68
N GLU A 152 16.52 4.15 11.43
CA GLU A 152 17.34 5.24 10.90
C GLU A 152 18.24 4.75 9.77
N MET A 153 18.90 3.61 9.96
CA MET A 153 19.76 3.01 8.93
C MET A 153 18.97 2.57 7.69
N LEU A 154 17.79 1.96 7.87
CA LEU A 154 16.93 1.58 6.75
C LEU A 154 16.38 2.79 5.99
N LYS A 155 16.13 3.91 6.69
CA LYS A 155 15.74 5.19 6.07
C LYS A 155 16.91 5.77 5.26
N ALA A 156 18.11 5.80 5.82
CA ALA A 156 19.30 6.28 5.12
C ALA A 156 19.62 5.43 3.88
N GLU A 157 19.46 4.11 3.97
CA GLU A 157 19.64 3.20 2.84
C GLU A 157 18.58 3.44 1.75
N HIS A 158 17.33 3.68 2.12
CA HIS A 158 16.27 4.06 1.18
C HIS A 158 16.60 5.37 0.44
N GLU A 159 17.02 6.41 1.18
CA GLU A 159 17.43 7.70 0.59
C GLU A 159 18.62 7.54 -0.37
N ALA A 160 19.61 6.72 0.01
CA ALA A 160 20.76 6.41 -0.83
C ALA A 160 20.34 5.68 -2.12
N LEU A 161 19.42 4.72 -2.03
CA LEU A 161 18.85 4.04 -3.19
C LEU A 161 18.14 5.02 -4.13
N LEU A 162 17.27 5.89 -3.62
CA LEU A 162 16.57 6.88 -4.45
C LEU A 162 17.55 7.82 -5.16
N LEU A 163 18.61 8.24 -4.47
CA LEU A 163 19.66 9.06 -5.07
C LEU A 163 20.41 8.31 -6.18
N ALA A 164 20.74 7.03 -5.95
CA ALA A 164 21.41 6.20 -6.95
C ALA A 164 20.53 5.96 -8.19
N LEU A 165 19.24 5.69 -7.98
CA LEU A 165 18.27 5.54 -9.08
C LEU A 165 18.17 6.82 -9.90
N LYS A 166 18.05 8.00 -9.27
CA LYS A 166 18.05 9.30 -9.97
C LYS A 166 19.36 9.53 -10.74
N GLY A 167 20.50 9.20 -10.13
CA GLY A 167 21.83 9.36 -10.73
C GLY A 167 22.07 8.46 -11.95
N ALA A 168 21.30 7.39 -12.10
CA ALA A 168 21.37 6.50 -13.27
C ALA A 168 20.57 7.02 -14.48
N LEU A 169 19.75 8.07 -14.31
CA LEU A 169 18.91 8.63 -15.37
C LEU A 169 19.62 9.74 -16.14
N THR A 170 19.29 9.86 -17.42
CA THR A 170 19.63 11.06 -18.19
C THR A 170 18.81 12.26 -17.71
N PRO A 171 19.24 13.52 -17.98
CA PRO A 171 18.47 14.70 -17.58
C PRO A 171 17.04 14.71 -18.12
N GLU A 172 16.82 14.22 -19.35
CA GLU A 172 15.48 14.11 -19.95
C GLU A 172 14.64 13.06 -19.23
N GLN A 173 15.20 11.89 -18.94
CA GLN A 173 14.49 10.83 -18.22
C GLN A 173 14.11 11.24 -16.78
N LEU A 174 14.98 12.01 -16.14
CA LEU A 174 14.73 12.57 -14.81
C LEU A 174 13.60 13.60 -14.85
N GLN A 175 13.56 14.48 -15.86
CA GLN A 175 12.47 15.44 -16.01
C GLN A 175 11.12 14.73 -16.22
N ASN A 176 11.07 13.72 -17.09
CA ASN A 176 9.85 12.92 -17.31
C ASN A 176 9.34 12.29 -16.00
N LEU A 177 10.27 11.81 -15.17
CA LEU A 177 9.95 11.25 -13.86
C LEU A 177 9.40 12.31 -12.90
N GLU A 178 10.03 13.48 -12.81
CA GLU A 178 9.57 14.57 -11.94
C GLU A 178 8.18 15.07 -12.34
N ASP A 179 7.91 15.19 -13.64
CA ASP A 179 6.59 15.57 -14.16
C ASP A 179 5.52 14.53 -13.78
N LEU A 180 5.83 13.23 -13.92
CA LEU A 180 4.92 12.15 -13.53
C LEU A 180 4.69 12.11 -12.01
N ILE A 181 5.73 12.34 -11.21
CA ILE A 181 5.62 12.42 -9.74
C ILE A 181 4.67 13.56 -9.36
N ALA A 182 4.83 14.75 -9.94
CA ALA A 182 3.95 15.89 -9.70
C ALA A 182 2.49 15.59 -10.09
N GLU A 183 2.25 14.91 -11.22
CA GLU A 183 0.90 14.47 -11.61
C GLU A 183 0.30 13.51 -10.57
N ILE A 184 1.08 12.55 -10.08
CA ILE A 184 0.64 11.56 -9.09
C ILE A 184 0.36 12.23 -7.75
N GLU A 185 1.19 13.16 -7.31
CA GLU A 185 0.97 13.92 -6.08
C GLU A 185 -0.34 14.72 -6.14
N ALA A 186 -0.63 15.36 -7.27
CA ALA A 186 -1.90 16.05 -7.48
C ALA A 186 -3.10 15.09 -7.40
N LYS A 187 -3.01 13.91 -8.03
CA LYS A 187 -4.07 12.88 -7.97
C LYS A 187 -4.22 12.25 -6.59
N ARG A 188 -3.11 12.10 -5.85
CA ARG A 188 -3.12 11.64 -4.46
C ARG A 188 -3.86 12.65 -3.58
N GLU A 189 -3.59 13.93 -3.77
CA GLU A 189 -4.26 14.99 -3.02
C GLU A 189 -5.75 15.06 -3.32
N GLU A 190 -6.15 15.02 -4.60
CA GLU A 190 -7.56 14.98 -5.00
C GLU A 190 -8.30 13.79 -4.35
N ARG A 191 -7.65 12.62 -4.33
CA ARG A 191 -8.23 11.44 -3.67
C ARG A 191 -8.28 11.57 -2.17
N ARG A 192 -7.22 12.04 -1.51
CA ARG A 192 -7.22 12.27 -0.06
C ARG A 192 -8.37 13.20 0.32
N GLN A 193 -8.64 14.23 -0.48
CA GLN A 193 -9.78 15.12 -0.28
C GLN A 193 -11.11 14.36 -0.41
N LYS A 194 -11.34 13.63 -1.51
CA LYS A 194 -12.55 12.80 -1.69
C LYS A 194 -12.76 11.78 -0.57
N TRP A 195 -11.69 11.10 -0.14
CA TRP A 195 -11.74 10.13 0.95
C TRP A 195 -12.02 10.80 2.29
N THR A 196 -11.46 11.99 2.53
CA THR A 196 -11.75 12.80 3.71
C THR A 196 -13.22 13.19 3.73
N GLU A 197 -13.75 13.72 2.63
CA GLU A 197 -15.18 14.05 2.48
C GLU A 197 -16.07 12.84 2.76
N MET A 198 -15.79 11.69 2.13
CA MET A 198 -16.55 10.45 2.37
C MET A 198 -16.48 9.99 3.84
N ARG A 199 -15.30 10.07 4.47
CA ARG A 199 -15.12 9.73 5.90
C ARG A 199 -15.91 10.67 6.81
N ILE A 200 -15.92 11.96 6.50
CA ILE A 200 -16.71 12.96 7.22
C ILE A 200 -18.20 12.63 7.07
N GLU A 201 -18.69 12.44 5.86
CA GLU A 201 -20.10 12.10 5.61
C GLU A 201 -20.52 10.82 6.31
N PHE A 202 -19.70 9.78 6.25
CA PHE A 202 -19.97 8.54 6.98
C PHE A 202 -20.05 8.77 8.50
N THR A 203 -19.09 9.53 9.03
CA THR A 203 -19.01 9.85 10.46
C THR A 203 -20.23 10.64 10.92
N ILE A 204 -20.62 11.68 10.18
CA ILE A 204 -21.80 12.49 10.47
C ILE A 204 -23.07 11.65 10.39
N ASN A 205 -23.25 10.85 9.34
CA ASN A 205 -24.43 9.97 9.22
C ASN A 205 -24.53 8.97 10.40
N MET A 206 -23.40 8.43 10.84
CA MET A 206 -23.35 7.56 12.02
C MET A 206 -23.69 8.33 13.30
N TRP A 207 -23.09 9.51 13.52
CA TRP A 207 -23.35 10.32 14.71
C TRP A 207 -24.79 10.84 14.76
N THR A 208 -25.37 11.24 13.63
CA THR A 208 -26.78 11.62 13.52
C THR A 208 -27.70 10.50 13.99
N ARG A 209 -27.41 9.24 13.62
CA ARG A 209 -28.19 8.08 14.05
C ARG A 209 -28.02 7.74 15.52
N ILE A 210 -26.80 7.83 16.05
CA ILE A 210 -26.48 7.42 17.43
C ILE A 210 -26.87 8.50 18.45
N LEU A 211 -26.53 9.75 18.16
CA LEU A 211 -26.74 10.90 19.05
C LEU A 211 -28.10 11.58 18.79
N GLY A 212 -28.79 11.25 17.70
CA GLY A 212 -30.03 11.93 17.32
C GLY A 212 -29.80 13.40 17.00
N LEU A 213 -28.76 13.71 16.22
CA LEU A 213 -28.42 15.08 15.84
C LEU A 213 -29.51 15.68 14.96
N ASP A 214 -29.81 16.96 15.19
CA ASP A 214 -30.57 17.74 14.21
C ASP A 214 -29.67 18.22 13.05
N GLU A 215 -30.29 18.81 12.02
CA GLU A 215 -29.58 19.29 10.82
C GLU A 215 -28.53 20.38 11.14
N THR A 216 -28.82 21.24 12.13
CA THR A 216 -27.92 22.32 12.52
C THR A 216 -26.69 21.76 13.25
N GLN A 217 -26.90 20.81 14.16
CA GLN A 217 -25.81 20.11 14.85
C GLN A 217 -24.97 19.29 13.88
N ALA A 218 -25.60 18.55 12.97
CA ALA A 218 -24.90 17.74 11.97
C ALA A 218 -24.00 18.60 11.07
N GLU A 219 -24.48 19.75 10.60
CA GLU A 219 -23.67 20.68 9.81
C GLU A 219 -22.54 21.31 10.64
N ALA A 220 -22.80 21.70 11.89
CA ALA A 220 -21.75 22.23 12.76
C ALA A 220 -20.62 21.21 12.99
N LEU A 221 -20.98 19.94 13.26
CA LEU A 221 -20.00 18.86 13.42
C LEU A 221 -19.27 18.54 12.10
N ARG A 222 -19.93 18.65 10.95
CA ARG A 222 -19.29 18.49 9.63
C ARG A 222 -18.18 19.52 9.45
N GLN A 223 -18.45 20.79 9.72
CA GLN A 223 -17.46 21.86 9.61
C GLN A 223 -16.30 21.67 10.61
N LEU A 224 -16.58 21.22 11.83
CA LEU A 224 -15.54 20.87 12.81
C LEU A 224 -14.62 19.76 12.29
N LEU A 225 -15.18 18.71 11.67
CA LEU A 225 -14.38 17.63 11.12
C LEU A 225 -13.53 18.10 9.93
N ILE A 226 -14.07 18.92 9.02
CA ILE A 226 -13.30 19.51 7.91
C ILE A 226 -12.10 20.29 8.46
N ALA A 227 -12.33 21.19 9.42
CA ALA A 227 -11.27 21.96 10.06
C ALA A 227 -10.24 21.08 10.77
N HIS A 228 -10.70 20.03 11.47
CA HIS A 228 -9.82 19.09 12.15
C HIS A 228 -8.91 18.33 11.18
N TYR A 229 -9.42 17.82 10.06
CA TYR A 229 -8.58 17.15 9.06
C TYR A 229 -7.55 18.10 8.44
N ALA A 230 -7.93 19.37 8.18
CA ALA A 230 -6.99 20.38 7.71
C ALA A 230 -5.89 20.67 8.77
N ALA A 231 -6.25 20.76 10.05
CA ALA A 231 -5.29 20.96 11.13
C ALA A 231 -4.36 19.76 11.33
N VAL A 232 -4.87 18.54 11.19
CA VAL A 232 -4.05 17.31 11.21
C VAL A 232 -3.05 17.31 10.06
N LYS A 233 -3.47 17.68 8.85
CA LYS A 233 -2.57 17.80 7.69
C LYS A 233 -1.45 18.82 7.97
N ALA A 234 -1.81 20.01 8.43
CA ALA A 234 -0.82 21.04 8.77
C ALA A 234 0.15 20.59 9.87
N ALA A 235 -0.33 19.87 10.90
CA ALA A 235 0.52 19.34 11.95
C ALA A 235 1.50 18.27 11.44
N ILE A 236 1.09 17.43 10.48
CA ILE A 236 1.99 16.47 9.83
C ILE A 236 3.09 17.19 9.05
N GLU A 237 2.74 18.22 8.28
CA GLU A 237 3.70 19.01 7.49
C GLU A 237 4.68 19.79 8.39
N GLU A 238 4.19 20.42 9.47
CA GLU A 238 5.01 21.21 10.40
C GLU A 238 5.98 20.35 11.22
N ASN A 239 5.60 19.10 11.51
CA ASN A 239 6.39 18.18 12.35
C ASN A 239 7.01 17.05 11.52
N GLU A 240 7.26 17.27 10.23
CA GLU A 240 7.89 16.28 9.37
C GLU A 240 9.27 15.90 9.92
N GLY A 241 9.47 14.60 10.20
CA GLY A 241 10.71 14.09 10.77
C GLY A 241 10.81 14.15 12.30
N ASP A 242 9.92 14.85 13.01
CA ASP A 242 9.83 14.84 14.48
C ASP A 242 8.57 14.12 14.95
N ARG A 243 8.73 12.83 15.23
CA ARG A 243 7.62 11.94 15.58
C ARG A 243 7.01 12.27 16.94
N GLU A 244 7.81 12.65 17.93
CA GLU A 244 7.29 12.93 19.27
C GLU A 244 6.55 14.27 19.30
N ALA A 245 7.06 15.28 18.57
CA ALA A 245 6.34 16.53 18.36
C ALA A 245 5.02 16.30 17.62
N LEU A 246 5.04 15.53 16.52
CA LEU A 246 3.83 15.18 15.78
C LEU A 246 2.80 14.47 16.66
N LYS A 247 3.24 13.48 17.44
CA LYS A 247 2.36 12.74 18.36
C LYS A 247 1.69 13.65 19.37
N LEU A 248 2.45 14.58 19.96
CA LEU A 248 1.92 15.56 20.90
C LEU A 248 0.90 16.49 20.22
N ALA A 249 1.21 16.99 19.03
CA ALA A 249 0.31 17.83 18.24
C ALA A 249 -1.00 17.11 17.90
N LEU A 250 -0.92 15.85 17.45
CA LEU A 250 -2.11 15.04 17.15
C LEU A 250 -2.95 14.73 18.39
N GLU A 251 -2.31 14.52 19.55
CA GLU A 251 -3.03 14.34 20.82
C GLU A 251 -3.79 15.60 21.22
N GLN A 252 -3.15 16.77 21.10
CA GLN A 252 -3.79 18.07 21.35
C GLN A 252 -4.95 18.33 20.40
N LEU A 253 -4.76 18.12 19.09
CA LEU A 253 -5.82 18.28 18.09
C LEU A 253 -7.02 17.35 18.37
N ARG A 254 -6.76 16.14 18.86
CA ARG A 254 -7.81 15.20 19.24
C ARG A 254 -8.56 15.64 20.49
N GLN A 255 -7.87 16.19 21.49
CA GLN A 255 -8.50 16.75 22.68
C GLN A 255 -9.36 17.97 22.32
N GLN A 256 -8.82 18.88 21.51
CA GLN A 256 -9.53 20.05 21.01
C GLN A 256 -10.81 19.67 20.26
N LEU A 257 -10.72 18.70 19.34
CA LEU A 257 -11.91 18.21 18.62
C LEU A 257 -12.96 17.66 19.58
N ASP A 258 -12.56 16.94 20.63
CA ASP A 258 -13.50 16.39 21.60
C ASP A 258 -14.23 17.49 22.38
N GLU A 259 -13.51 18.55 22.78
CA GLU A 259 -14.09 19.72 23.45
C GLU A 259 -15.05 20.46 22.52
N ASP A 260 -14.66 20.69 21.26
CA ASP A 260 -15.47 21.39 20.26
C ASP A 260 -16.76 20.61 19.92
N ILE A 261 -16.68 19.27 19.83
CA ILE A 261 -17.86 18.41 19.65
C ILE A 261 -18.80 18.58 20.84
N GLN A 262 -18.30 18.53 22.08
CA GLN A 262 -19.14 18.65 23.27
C GLN A 262 -19.88 19.99 23.33
N LEU A 263 -19.32 21.07 22.79
CA LEU A 263 -19.99 22.38 22.73
C LEU A 263 -21.22 22.40 21.81
N VAL A 264 -21.29 21.52 20.80
CA VAL A 264 -22.41 21.42 19.87
C VAL A 264 -23.54 20.51 20.40
N LEU A 265 -23.20 19.57 21.28
CA LEU A 265 -24.12 18.55 21.78
C LEU A 265 -24.96 19.05 22.97
N THR A 266 -26.19 18.54 23.09
CA THR A 266 -26.99 18.67 24.33
C THR A 266 -26.42 17.80 25.44
N ASP A 267 -26.87 17.99 26.68
CA ASP A 267 -26.36 17.21 27.82
C ASP A 267 -26.67 15.72 27.69
N GLU A 268 -27.84 15.34 27.18
CA GLU A 268 -28.18 13.93 26.88
C GLU A 268 -27.27 13.35 25.79
N GLN A 269 -26.95 14.13 24.77
CA GLN A 269 -26.06 13.72 23.68
C GLN A 269 -24.61 13.59 24.13
N LYS A 270 -24.14 14.45 25.05
CA LYS A 270 -22.80 14.33 25.66
C LYS A 270 -22.64 13.02 26.42
N GLU A 271 -23.66 12.56 27.14
CA GLU A 271 -23.61 11.25 27.79
C GLU A 271 -23.47 10.10 26.78
N LEU A 272 -24.20 10.17 25.66
CA LEU A 272 -24.09 9.17 24.59
C LEU A 272 -22.70 9.24 23.91
N TRP A 273 -22.16 10.44 23.74
CA TRP A 273 -20.81 10.66 23.21
C TRP A 273 -19.74 10.00 24.09
N GLU A 274 -19.78 10.20 25.42
CA GLU A 274 -18.85 9.54 26.35
C GLU A 274 -18.97 8.02 26.33
N LYS A 275 -20.20 7.49 26.27
CA LYS A 275 -20.46 6.04 26.11
C LYS A 275 -19.87 5.50 24.81
N MET A 276 -20.00 6.24 23.71
CA MET A 276 -19.40 5.84 22.42
C MET A 276 -17.86 5.84 22.48
N LYS A 277 -17.26 6.85 23.10
CA LYS A 277 -15.79 6.92 23.28
C LYS A 277 -15.24 5.78 24.13
N THR A 278 -15.96 5.38 25.18
CA THR A 278 -15.57 4.27 26.06
C THR A 278 -15.75 2.92 25.38
N ALA A 279 -16.89 2.68 24.73
CA ALA A 279 -17.14 1.45 23.97
C ALA A 279 -16.08 1.20 22.88
N LYS A 280 -15.65 2.24 22.17
CA LYS A 280 -14.55 2.14 21.18
C LYS A 280 -13.21 1.76 21.83
N ARG A 281 -12.93 2.27 23.05
CA ARG A 281 -11.72 1.90 23.82
C ARG A 281 -11.79 0.46 24.32
N GLU A 282 -12.95 0.01 24.75
CA GLU A 282 -13.17 -1.36 25.23
C GLU A 282 -13.09 -2.39 24.10
N TRP A 283 -13.68 -2.11 22.93
CA TRP A 283 -13.54 -2.96 21.75
C TRP A 283 -12.06 -3.11 21.33
N ARG A 284 -11.29 -2.02 21.37
CA ARG A 284 -9.84 -2.06 21.12
C ARG A 284 -9.05 -2.82 22.20
N ARG A 285 -9.50 -2.82 23.45
CA ARG A 285 -8.87 -3.58 24.55
C ARG A 285 -9.27 -5.06 24.56
N GLY A 286 -10.47 -5.41 24.11
CA GLY A 286 -10.97 -6.78 24.06
C GLY A 286 -10.56 -7.58 22.82
N GLY A 287 -10.00 -6.92 21.80
CA GLY A 287 -9.69 -7.52 20.49
C GLY A 287 -8.23 -7.95 20.26
N HIS A 288 -7.37 -7.99 21.29
CA HIS A 288 -5.96 -8.38 21.15
C HIS A 288 -5.60 -9.53 22.09
N GLY A 289 -6.18 -10.69 21.81
CA GLY A 289 -5.88 -11.95 22.46
C GLY A 289 -6.38 -13.14 21.66
N GLY A 290 -5.75 -13.42 20.51
CA GLY A 290 -5.86 -14.72 19.84
C GLY A 290 -6.89 -14.81 18.73
N GLY A 291 -6.42 -15.07 17.51
CA GLY A 291 -7.30 -15.41 16.40
C GLY A 291 -6.64 -15.22 15.05
N GLY A 292 -5.51 -15.87 14.80
CA GLY A 292 -5.05 -16.11 13.44
C GLY A 292 -6.15 -16.81 12.65
N ILE A 293 -6.79 -16.08 11.74
CA ILE A 293 -7.67 -16.63 10.72
C ILE A 293 -6.72 -17.20 9.66
N GLY A 294 -6.44 -18.50 9.73
CA GLY A 294 -5.54 -19.12 8.76
C GLY A 294 -5.18 -20.60 8.89
N THR A 295 -5.79 -21.41 9.77
CA THR A 295 -5.77 -22.87 9.57
C THR A 295 -7.08 -23.30 8.90
N ARG A 296 -7.07 -23.40 7.56
CA ARG A 296 -8.08 -24.19 6.84
C ARG A 296 -7.57 -25.62 6.73
N ARG A 297 -8.43 -26.54 7.17
CA ARG A 297 -8.42 -27.96 6.83
C ARG A 297 -8.60 -28.16 5.33
#